data_AF-A0A2A2UUP1-F1
#
_entry.id   AF-A0A2A2UUP1-F1
#
_cell.length_a   1.000
_cell.length_b   1.000
_cell.length_c   1.000
_cell.angle_alpha   90.00
_cell.angle_beta   90.00
_cell.angle_gamma   90.00
#
_symmetry.space_group_name_H-M   'P 1'
#
loop_
_entity.id
_entity.type
_entity.pdbx_description
1 polymer ?
#
loop_
_entity_poly.entity_id
_entity_poly.type
_entity_poly.pdbx_seq_one_letter_code
_entity_poly.pdbx_strand_id
1 'polypeptide(L)'
;MNVNFLIHSPTQPAKSQNELEPKAEETAELKPLRLSEKDMSKLSGEEVREEQEKAALPPHIQKMVEKLEELKEKIKEEQKLLEELKASDAYSDEMKAELVTQKLEYILGMQTQVIELTKNIQEALKEAGITDPGILLKALA
;
A
#
# COMPACT_ATOMS: atom_id res chain seq x y z
N MET A 1 -11.42 -46.86 -31.02
CA MET A 1 -10.81 -45.80 -30.20
C MET A 1 -11.56 -45.76 -28.87
N ASN A 2 -10.86 -46.01 -27.77
CA ASN A 2 -11.15 -45.50 -26.42
C ASN A 2 -10.07 -46.09 -25.49
N VAL A 3 -9.08 -45.28 -25.12
CA VAL A 3 -8.09 -45.61 -24.10
C VAL A 3 -8.41 -44.79 -22.87
N ASN A 4 -9.09 -45.42 -21.92
CA ASN A 4 -9.37 -44.83 -20.61
C ASN A 4 -8.13 -45.05 -19.74
N PHE A 5 -7.46 -43.96 -19.38
CA PHE A 5 -6.31 -43.99 -18.50
C PHE A 5 -6.71 -44.18 -17.04
N LEU A 6 -5.88 -44.98 -16.37
CA LEU A 6 -5.92 -45.44 -15.00
C LEU A 6 -5.86 -44.30 -13.98
N ILE A 7 -6.63 -44.44 -12.89
CA ILE A 7 -6.25 -43.89 -11.58
C ILE A 7 -6.32 -45.04 -10.56
N HIS A 8 -5.16 -45.67 -10.34
CA HIS A 8 -4.77 -46.35 -9.10
C HIS A 8 -4.74 -45.29 -7.97
N SER A 9 -5.03 -45.50 -6.69
CA SER A 9 -5.23 -46.66 -5.83
C SER A 9 -5.75 -46.16 -4.47
N PRO A 10 -6.20 -47.06 -3.57
CA PRO A 10 -7.02 -46.75 -2.38
C PRO A 10 -6.16 -46.25 -1.20
N THR A 11 -6.68 -45.74 -0.07
CA THR A 11 -7.03 -46.59 1.09
C THR A 11 -7.61 -45.73 2.24
N GLN A 12 -8.79 -46.11 2.72
CA GLN A 12 -9.24 -46.01 4.11
C GLN A 12 -10.31 -47.12 4.29
N PRO A 13 -10.71 -47.58 5.50
CA PRO A 13 -10.21 -47.32 6.87
C PRO A 13 -10.18 -48.61 7.75
N ALA A 14 -10.07 -48.42 9.09
CA ALA A 14 -10.46 -49.33 10.20
C ALA A 14 -9.37 -50.27 10.74
N LYS A 15 -9.24 -50.58 12.05
CA LYS A 15 -9.65 -50.02 13.37
C LYS A 15 -9.04 -50.98 14.41
N SER A 16 -9.00 -50.55 15.67
CA SER A 16 -8.92 -51.33 16.94
C SER A 16 -7.59 -51.19 17.68
N GLN A 17 -7.51 -51.10 19.01
CA GLN A 17 -8.27 -50.46 20.11
C GLN A 17 -7.45 -50.80 21.39
N ASN A 18 -7.71 -50.07 22.48
CA ASN A 18 -7.14 -50.15 23.85
C ASN A 18 -5.76 -49.48 24.08
N GLU A 19 -5.53 -48.67 25.11
CA GLU A 19 -6.31 -48.43 26.35
C GLU A 19 -5.84 -47.12 27.02
N LEU A 20 -6.77 -46.48 27.75
CA LEU A 20 -6.59 -45.62 28.93
C LEU A 20 -6.04 -44.18 28.79
N GLU A 21 -7.01 -43.26 28.73
CA GLU A 21 -7.05 -41.90 29.30
C GLU A 21 -6.55 -41.81 30.77
N PRO A 22 -6.14 -40.63 31.29
CA PRO A 22 -7.02 -39.47 31.37
C PRO A 22 -6.43 -38.06 31.12
N LYS A 23 -7.24 -37.26 30.43
CA LYS A 23 -7.71 -35.92 30.85
C LYS A 23 -6.64 -34.89 31.25
N ALA A 24 -6.28 -34.05 30.29
CA ALA A 24 -6.02 -32.64 30.54
C ALA A 24 -6.85 -31.83 29.52
N GLU A 25 -8.01 -31.36 29.98
CA GLU A 25 -8.74 -30.27 29.36
C GLU A 25 -7.84 -29.03 29.41
N GLU A 26 -7.19 -28.70 28.30
CA GLU A 26 -6.77 -27.34 28.04
C GLU A 26 -7.46 -26.92 26.75
N THR A 27 -8.53 -26.16 26.94
CA THR A 27 -9.31 -25.45 25.94
C THR A 27 -8.33 -24.66 25.06
N ALA A 28 -7.92 -25.24 23.94
CA ALA A 28 -7.26 -24.50 22.88
C ALA A 28 -8.32 -23.54 22.34
N GLU A 29 -8.35 -22.34 22.94
CA GLU A 29 -8.97 -21.16 22.34
C GLU A 29 -8.48 -21.12 20.90
N LEU A 30 -9.38 -21.47 19.98
CA LEU A 30 -9.23 -21.14 18.58
C LEU A 30 -9.26 -19.62 18.52
N LYS A 31 -8.11 -18.99 18.78
CA LYS A 31 -7.85 -17.63 18.37
C LYS A 31 -8.20 -17.61 16.89
N PRO A 32 -9.21 -16.84 16.45
CA PRO A 32 -9.45 -16.70 15.03
C PRO A 32 -8.13 -16.20 14.46
N LEU A 33 -7.51 -17.00 13.58
CA LEU A 33 -6.34 -16.60 12.83
C LEU A 33 -6.80 -15.41 11.96
N ARG A 34 -6.80 -14.21 12.54
CA ARG A 34 -6.89 -12.98 11.79
C ARG A 34 -5.59 -12.91 11.04
N LEU A 35 -5.67 -13.17 9.74
CA LEU A 35 -4.60 -12.89 8.82
C LEU A 35 -4.12 -11.47 9.12
N SER A 36 -2.83 -11.32 9.36
CA SER A 36 -2.19 -10.01 9.39
C SER A 36 -2.52 -9.31 8.08
N GLU A 37 -2.70 -7.99 8.09
CA GLU A 37 -2.97 -7.21 6.88
C GLU A 37 -1.93 -7.53 5.77
N LYS A 38 -0.68 -7.80 6.19
CA LYS A 38 0.40 -8.27 5.30
C LYS A 38 0.13 -9.61 4.62
N ASP A 39 -0.52 -10.54 5.29
CA ASP A 39 -0.85 -11.86 4.70
C ASP A 39 -2.11 -11.77 3.82
N MET A 40 -3.01 -10.83 4.10
CA MET A 40 -4.15 -10.52 3.24
C MET A 40 -3.72 -9.87 1.92
N SER A 41 -2.78 -8.91 1.95
CA SER A 41 -2.25 -8.26 0.74
C SER A 41 -1.56 -9.24 -0.21
N LYS A 42 -0.87 -10.25 0.33
CA LYS A 42 -0.24 -11.32 -0.45
C LYS A 42 -1.24 -12.25 -1.14
N LEU A 43 -2.39 -12.49 -0.51
CA LEU A 43 -3.46 -13.32 -1.08
C LEU A 43 -4.34 -12.55 -2.08
N SER A 44 -4.43 -11.22 -1.96
CA SER A 44 -5.14 -10.33 -2.91
C SER A 44 -4.44 -10.25 -4.27
N GLY A 45 -3.13 -10.50 -4.31
CA GLY A 45 -2.30 -10.28 -5.51
C GLY A 45 -2.02 -8.80 -5.79
N GLU A 46 -2.31 -7.93 -4.82
CA GLU A 46 -2.10 -6.48 -4.91
C GLU A 46 -0.60 -6.15 -4.90
N GLU A 47 0.16 -6.78 -3.99
CA GLU A 47 1.61 -6.60 -3.86
C GLU A 47 2.37 -7.03 -5.15
N VAL A 48 1.90 -8.10 -5.81
CA VAL A 48 2.49 -8.62 -7.06
C VAL A 48 2.16 -7.70 -8.25
N ARG A 49 1.03 -7.00 -8.24
CA ARG A 49 0.65 -6.04 -9.29
C ARG A 49 1.43 -4.74 -9.15
N GLU A 50 1.55 -4.21 -7.94
CA GLU A 50 2.35 -3.00 -7.69
C GLU A 50 3.83 -3.20 -8.05
N GLU A 51 4.43 -4.36 -7.73
CA GLU A 51 5.80 -4.68 -8.14
C GLU A 51 5.94 -4.82 -9.67
N GLN A 52 4.97 -5.44 -10.34
CA GLN A 52 5.00 -5.59 -11.81
C GLN A 52 4.75 -4.25 -12.53
N GLU A 53 3.93 -3.37 -11.98
CA GLU A 53 3.62 -2.06 -12.55
C GLU A 53 4.78 -1.06 -12.33
N LYS A 54 5.42 -1.09 -11.15
CA LYS A 54 6.69 -0.38 -10.93
C LYS A 54 7.80 -0.92 -11.83
N ALA A 55 7.85 -2.24 -12.07
CA ALA A 55 8.83 -2.86 -12.97
C ALA A 55 8.68 -2.46 -14.45
N ALA A 56 7.52 -1.95 -14.88
CA ALA A 56 7.34 -1.41 -16.22
C ALA A 56 8.03 -0.05 -16.44
N LEU A 57 8.35 0.66 -15.34
CA LEU A 57 9.02 1.95 -15.39
C LEU A 57 10.55 1.80 -15.34
N PRO A 58 11.31 2.61 -16.10
CA PRO A 58 12.75 2.70 -15.94
C PRO A 58 13.15 3.08 -14.50
N PRO A 59 14.30 2.60 -13.97
CA PRO A 59 14.69 2.82 -12.58
C PRO A 59 14.74 4.29 -12.15
N HIS A 60 15.11 5.21 -13.05
CA HIS A 60 15.14 6.63 -12.73
C HIS A 60 13.73 7.23 -12.57
N ILE A 61 12.75 6.73 -13.34
CA ILE A 61 11.34 7.17 -13.28
C ILE A 61 10.68 6.64 -12.00
N GLN A 62 10.96 5.39 -11.63
CA GLN A 62 10.51 4.83 -10.35
C GLN A 62 10.91 5.70 -9.16
N LYS A 63 12.17 6.15 -9.10
CA LYS A 63 12.65 7.05 -8.03
C LYS A 63 11.95 8.41 -8.01
N MET A 64 11.56 8.91 -9.18
CA MET A 64 10.81 10.16 -9.25
C MET A 64 9.37 9.98 -8.76
N VAL A 65 8.75 8.85 -9.09
CA VAL A 65 7.41 8.47 -8.60
C VAL A 65 7.43 8.29 -7.08
N GLU A 66 8.43 7.60 -6.53
CA GLU A 66 8.61 7.43 -5.08
C GLU A 66 8.71 8.79 -4.36
N LYS A 67 9.54 9.71 -4.88
CA LYS A 67 9.62 11.08 -4.36
C LYS A 67 8.30 11.84 -4.44
N LEU A 68 7.50 11.59 -5.49
CA LEU A 68 6.19 12.21 -5.65
C LEU A 68 5.20 11.71 -4.59
N GLU A 69 5.25 10.42 -4.26
CA GLU A 69 4.47 9.82 -3.18
C GLU A 69 4.85 10.41 -1.82
N GLU A 70 6.15 10.44 -1.49
CA GLU A 70 6.66 11.04 -0.26
C GLU A 70 6.20 12.50 -0.10
N LEU A 71 6.26 13.28 -1.19
CA LEU A 71 5.87 14.69 -1.17
C LEU A 71 4.36 14.85 -0.98
N LYS A 72 3.55 13.97 -1.59
CA LYS A 72 2.09 13.94 -1.38
C LYS A 72 1.73 13.56 0.06
N GLU A 73 2.46 12.64 0.68
CA GLU A 73 2.26 12.26 2.08
C GLU A 73 2.59 13.44 3.01
N LYS A 74 3.74 14.09 2.82
CA LYS A 74 4.12 15.30 3.58
C LYS A 74 3.08 16.40 3.46
N ILE A 75 2.53 16.63 2.26
CA ILE A 75 1.45 17.62 2.08
C ILE A 75 0.22 17.26 2.94
N LYS A 76 -0.16 15.97 3.00
CA LYS A 76 -1.31 15.54 3.84
C LYS A 76 -1.03 15.76 5.33
N GLU A 77 0.18 15.43 5.80
CA GLU A 77 0.59 15.67 7.18
C GLU A 77 0.54 17.16 7.52
N GLU A 78 1.09 17.99 6.64
CA GLU A 78 1.13 19.44 6.81
C GLU A 78 -0.26 20.08 6.79
N GLN A 79 -1.17 19.56 5.94
CA GLN A 79 -2.59 19.93 5.96
C GLN A 79 -3.27 19.55 7.27
N LYS A 80 -2.98 18.36 7.81
CA LYS A 80 -3.51 17.96 9.12
C LYS A 80 -3.03 18.90 10.23
N LEU A 81 -1.73 19.22 10.24
CA LEU A 81 -1.15 20.16 11.20
C LEU A 81 -1.74 21.58 11.04
N LEU A 82 -2.06 21.99 9.81
CA LEU A 82 -2.74 23.25 9.56
C LEU A 82 -4.15 23.27 10.19
N GLU A 83 -4.90 22.18 10.08
CA GLU A 83 -6.23 22.08 10.71
C GLU A 83 -6.12 22.05 12.24
N GLU A 84 -5.15 21.33 12.79
CA GLU A 84 -4.84 21.36 14.23
C GLU A 84 -4.46 22.76 14.72
N LEU A 85 -3.65 23.50 13.95
CA LEU A 85 -3.27 24.89 14.25
C LEU A 85 -4.47 25.83 14.25
N LYS A 86 -5.39 25.69 13.28
CA LYS A 86 -6.62 26.50 13.21
C LYS A 86 -7.56 26.22 14.39
N ALA A 87 -7.66 24.96 14.80
CA ALA A 87 -8.51 24.52 15.90
C ALA A 87 -7.90 24.77 17.30
N SER A 88 -6.62 25.11 17.37
CA SER A 88 -5.91 25.34 18.63
C SER A 88 -6.26 26.68 19.26
N ASP A 89 -6.58 26.69 20.55
CA ASP A 89 -6.75 27.91 21.36
C ASP A 89 -5.44 28.35 22.05
N ALA A 90 -4.31 27.74 21.69
CA ALA A 90 -3.02 28.02 22.33
C ALA A 90 -2.41 29.39 21.93
N TYR A 91 -2.91 30.02 20.87
CA TYR A 91 -2.36 31.25 20.30
C TYR A 91 -3.43 32.35 20.22
N SER A 92 -3.01 33.61 20.32
CA SER A 92 -3.87 34.74 20.00
C SER A 92 -4.29 34.73 18.53
N ASP A 93 -5.42 35.36 18.20
CA ASP A 93 -5.96 35.35 16.83
C ASP A 93 -4.97 35.91 15.79
N GLU A 94 -4.27 37.00 16.12
CA GLU A 94 -3.27 37.61 15.23
C GLU A 94 -2.07 36.68 15.00
N MET A 95 -1.55 36.05 16.05
CA MET A 95 -0.44 35.10 15.96
C MET A 95 -0.86 33.83 15.20
N LYS A 96 -2.09 33.35 15.42
CA LYS A 96 -2.66 32.21 14.70
C LYS A 96 -2.79 32.51 13.21
N ALA A 97 -3.27 33.69 12.84
CA ALA A 97 -3.43 34.10 11.45
C ALA A 97 -2.08 34.14 10.70
N GLU A 98 -1.03 34.66 11.34
CA GLU A 98 0.33 34.66 10.78
C GLU A 98 0.87 33.24 10.59
N LEU A 99 0.78 32.39 11.61
CA LEU A 99 1.23 30.99 11.53
C LEU A 99 0.47 30.19 10.47
N VAL A 100 -0.85 30.41 10.36
CA VAL A 100 -1.70 29.79 9.32
C VAL A 100 -1.23 30.22 7.93
N THR A 101 -0.92 31.49 7.74
CA THR A 101 -0.43 32.04 6.46
C THR A 101 0.90 31.39 6.07
N GLN A 102 1.87 31.35 6.99
CA GLN A 102 3.18 30.72 6.75
C GLN A 102 3.04 29.23 6.40
N LYS A 103 2.16 28.50 7.10
CA LYS A 103 1.90 27.09 6.84
C LYS A 103 1.24 26.87 5.46
N LEU A 104 0.31 27.75 5.08
CA LEU A 104 -0.32 27.71 3.76
C LEU A 104 0.69 27.96 2.63
N GLU A 105 1.58 28.95 2.80
CA GLU A 105 2.65 29.23 1.83
C GLU A 105 3.60 28.04 1.69
N TYR A 106 3.95 27.40 2.81
CA TYR A 106 4.76 26.19 2.80
C TYR A 106 4.10 25.04 2.03
N ILE A 107 2.80 24.78 2.29
CA ILE A 107 2.02 23.78 1.58
C ILE A 107 1.96 24.10 0.07
N LEU A 108 1.75 25.36 -0.30
CA LEU A 108 1.72 25.80 -1.70
C LEU A 108 3.07 25.55 -2.41
N GLY A 109 4.18 25.79 -1.70
CA GLY A 109 5.51 25.48 -2.20
C GLY A 109 5.70 23.98 -2.50
N MET A 110 5.22 23.11 -1.60
CA MET A 110 5.25 21.66 -1.84
C MET A 110 4.32 21.24 -2.99
N GLN A 111 3.13 21.83 -3.11
CA GLN A 111 2.22 21.56 -4.23
C GLN A 111 2.84 21.95 -5.58
N THR A 112 3.60 23.05 -5.60
CA THR A 112 4.36 23.44 -6.80
C THR A 112 5.40 22.39 -7.16
N GLN A 113 6.15 21.87 -6.17
CA GLN A 113 7.11 20.79 -6.37
C GLN A 113 6.44 19.50 -6.88
N VAL A 114 5.22 19.16 -6.42
CA VAL A 114 4.44 18.03 -6.96
C VAL A 114 4.17 18.23 -8.45
N ILE A 115 3.74 19.43 -8.85
CA ILE A 115 3.44 19.74 -10.25
C ILE A 115 4.70 19.65 -11.12
N GLU A 116 5.82 20.21 -10.65
CA GLU A 116 7.10 20.15 -11.36
C GLU A 116 7.62 18.73 -11.49
N LEU A 117 7.62 17.95 -10.42
CA LEU A 117 8.06 16.56 -10.43
C LEU A 117 7.16 15.71 -11.35
N THR A 118 5.85 15.95 -11.34
CA THR A 118 4.92 15.28 -12.26
C THR A 118 5.25 15.59 -13.73
N LYS A 119 5.57 16.86 -14.05
CA LYS A 119 6.01 17.24 -15.40
C LYS A 119 7.31 16.56 -15.78
N ASN A 120 8.30 16.56 -14.90
CA ASN A 120 9.60 15.90 -15.14
C ASN A 120 9.43 14.40 -15.38
N ILE A 121 8.52 13.76 -14.64
CA ILE A 121 8.17 12.35 -14.84
C ILE A 121 7.52 12.13 -16.22
N GLN A 122 6.57 13.00 -16.62
CA GLN A 122 5.94 12.91 -17.95
C GLN A 122 6.96 13.08 -19.08
N GLU A 123 7.91 14.00 -18.94
CA GLU A 123 9.00 14.20 -19.88
C GLU A 123 9.90 12.95 -19.96
N ALA A 124 10.30 12.42 -18.81
CA ALA A 124 11.10 11.20 -18.74
C ALA A 124 10.41 9.97 -19.34
N LEU A 125 9.09 9.84 -19.15
CA LEU A 125 8.31 8.78 -19.81
C LEU A 125 8.35 8.92 -21.33
N LYS A 126 8.16 10.15 -21.83
CA LYS A 126 8.24 10.44 -23.26
C LYS A 126 9.62 10.12 -23.83
N GLU A 127 10.70 10.46 -23.11
CA GLU A 127 12.07 10.11 -23.48
C GLU A 127 12.33 8.60 -23.49
N ALA A 128 11.72 7.87 -22.55
CA ALA A 128 11.77 6.40 -22.50
C ALA A 128 10.89 5.71 -23.57
N GLY A 129 10.18 6.47 -24.41
CA GLY A 129 9.26 5.95 -25.42
C GLY A 129 7.96 5.39 -24.83
N ILE A 130 7.64 5.73 -23.58
CA ILE A 130 6.42 5.32 -22.89
C ILE A 130 5.35 6.38 -23.16
N THR A 131 4.49 6.07 -24.13
CA THR A 131 3.46 7.01 -24.62
C THR A 131 2.13 6.90 -23.87
N ASP A 132 1.92 5.89 -23.02
CA ASP A 132 0.71 5.73 -22.23
C ASP A 132 0.76 6.65 -20.99
N PRO A 133 -0.03 7.75 -20.95
CA PRO A 133 -0.05 8.64 -19.78
C PRO A 133 -0.70 7.97 -18.56
N GLY A 134 -1.50 6.92 -18.78
CA GLY A 134 -2.16 6.15 -17.73
C GLY A 134 -1.20 5.32 -16.87
N ILE A 135 0.04 5.11 -17.32
CA ILE A 135 1.07 4.42 -16.54
C ILE A 135 1.40 5.18 -15.25
N LEU A 136 1.38 6.52 -15.26
CA LEU A 136 1.58 7.29 -14.03
C LEU A 136 0.42 7.17 -13.06
N LEU A 137 -0.81 7.16 -13.59
CA LEU A 137 -1.98 7.02 -12.74
C LEU A 137 -1.99 5.65 -12.07
N LYS A 138 -1.60 4.59 -12.80
CA LYS A 138 -1.47 3.24 -12.25
C LYS A 138 -0.35 3.16 -11.21
N ALA A 139 0.80 3.76 -11.49
CA ALA A 139 1.93 3.79 -10.56
C ALA A 139 1.69 4.63 -9.29
N LEU A 140 0.65 5.48 -9.27
CA LEU A 140 0.27 6.35 -8.16
C LEU A 140 -1.09 5.99 -7.53
N ALA A 141 -1.75 4.92 -8.02
CA ALA A 141 -3.09 4.50 -7.63
C ALA A 141 -3.07 3.70 -6.32
#